data_AF-A0A0D5C2L1-F1
#
_entry.id   AF-A0A0D5C2L1-F1
#
_cell.length_a   1.000
_cell.length_b   1.000
_cell.length_c   1.000
_cell.angle_alpha   90.00
_cell.angle_beta   90.00
_cell.angle_gamma   90.00
#
_symmetry.space_group_name_H-M   'P 1'
#
loop_
_entity.id
_entity.type
_entity.pdbx_description
1 polymer ?
#
loop_
_entity_poly.entity_id
_entity_poly.type
_entity_poly.pdbx_seq_one_letter_code
_entity_poly.pdbx_strand_id
1 'polypeptide(L)'
;MINDKKKLLEQLEALKLFPNNNLVKQLRKQIKTKLKQLDIKKSKPEISISEKHAIANANRSAKVKRTWNYVKQIQKNFPNLTIKEIRSQLKVRAQGQKTSIPDAIWQNPSP
;
A
#
# COMPACT_ATOMS: atom_id res chain seq x y z
N MET A 1 27.96 2.85 -1.89
CA MET A 1 27.18 2.93 -3.15
C MET A 1 28.05 2.75 -4.40
N ILE A 2 29.03 3.63 -4.68
CA ILE A 2 29.91 3.48 -5.86
C ILE A 2 30.82 2.24 -5.73
N ASN A 3 31.37 2.02 -4.53
CA ASN A 3 32.24 0.87 -4.24
C ASN A 3 31.50 -0.48 -4.38
N ASP A 4 30.22 -0.54 -3.99
CA ASP A 4 29.44 -1.78 -4.01
C ASP A 4 29.08 -2.22 -5.44
N LYS A 5 28.78 -1.27 -6.33
CA LYS A 5 28.53 -1.56 -7.75
C LYS A 5 29.79 -2.10 -8.42
N LYS A 6 30.96 -1.52 -8.13
CA LYS A 6 32.26 -1.96 -8.66
C LYS A 6 32.58 -3.39 -8.20
N LYS A 7 32.45 -3.68 -6.90
CA LYS A 7 32.64 -5.03 -6.33
C LYS A 7 31.74 -6.09 -6.96
N LEU A 8 30.46 -5.77 -7.21
CA LEU A 8 29.53 -6.70 -7.86
C LEU A 8 29.91 -6.98 -9.33
N LEU A 9 30.50 -6.02 -10.03
CA LEU A 9 31.00 -6.22 -11.40
C LEU A 9 32.25 -7.09 -11.41
N GLU A 10 33.20 -6.83 -10.50
CA GLU A 10 34.41 -7.65 -10.32
C GLU A 10 34.05 -9.10 -9.97
N GLN A 11 33.07 -9.32 -9.08
CA GLN A 11 32.56 -10.64 -8.74
C GLN A 11 31.91 -11.34 -9.95
N LEU A 12 31.21 -10.61 -10.81
CA LEU A 12 30.62 -11.16 -12.03
C LEU A 12 31.71 -11.60 -13.03
N GLU A 13 32.80 -10.84 -13.13
CA GLU A 13 33.96 -11.19 -13.94
C GLU A 13 34.70 -12.40 -13.37
N ALA A 14 34.94 -12.45 -12.06
CA ALA A 14 35.54 -13.61 -11.41
C ALA A 14 34.71 -14.89 -11.63
N LEU A 15 33.38 -14.79 -11.62
CA LEU A 15 32.49 -15.92 -11.92
C LEU A 15 32.60 -16.45 -13.36
N LYS A 16 33.28 -15.76 -14.29
CA LYS A 16 33.57 -16.26 -15.64
C LYS A 16 34.65 -17.35 -15.65
N LEU A 17 35.53 -17.37 -14.65
CA LEU A 17 36.62 -18.34 -14.52
C LEU A 17 36.12 -19.74 -14.10
N PHE A 18 34.93 -19.82 -13.52
CA PHE A 18 34.33 -21.07 -13.07
C PHE A 18 33.54 -21.78 -14.19
N PRO A 19 33.45 -23.12 -14.15
CA PRO A 19 32.66 -23.88 -15.11
C PRO A 19 31.18 -23.47 -15.08
N ASN A 20 30.50 -23.66 -16.21
CA ASN A 20 29.11 -23.21 -16.40
C ASN A 20 28.08 -24.16 -15.75
N ASN A 21 28.24 -24.40 -14.45
CA ASN A 21 27.33 -25.21 -13.64
C ASN A 21 26.10 -24.40 -13.18
N ASN A 22 25.10 -25.09 -12.63
CA ASN A 22 23.86 -24.44 -12.19
C ASN A 22 24.08 -23.42 -11.05
N LEU A 23 25.03 -23.68 -10.15
CA LEU A 23 25.37 -22.77 -9.04
C LEU A 23 25.92 -21.44 -9.55
N VAL A 24 26.86 -21.47 -10.48
CA VAL A 24 27.46 -20.29 -11.12
C VAL A 24 26.41 -19.52 -11.91
N LYS A 25 25.50 -20.21 -12.62
CA LYS A 25 24.37 -19.56 -13.30
C LYS A 25 23.45 -18.82 -12.32
N GLN A 26 23.11 -19.45 -11.19
CA GLN A 26 22.28 -18.84 -10.15
C GLN A 26 22.96 -17.62 -9.53
N LEU A 27 24.25 -17.73 -9.17
CA LEU A 27 25.02 -16.61 -8.61
C LEU A 27 25.12 -15.43 -9.58
N ARG A 28 25.41 -15.69 -10.86
CA ARG A 28 25.41 -14.65 -11.91
C ARG A 28 24.04 -13.97 -12.01
N LYS A 29 22.94 -14.73 -11.94
CA LYS A 29 21.58 -14.17 -11.96
C LYS A 29 21.33 -13.27 -10.74
N GLN A 30 21.69 -13.72 -9.54
CA GLN A 30 21.52 -12.94 -8.31
C GLN A 30 22.30 -11.63 -8.35
N ILE A 31 23.56 -11.66 -8.78
CA ILE A 31 24.41 -10.46 -8.91
C ILE A 31 23.81 -9.48 -9.92
N LYS A 32 23.36 -9.96 -11.09
CA LYS A 32 22.68 -9.12 -12.09
C LYS A 32 21.39 -8.48 -11.55
N THR A 33 20.60 -9.20 -10.76
CA THR A 33 19.39 -8.66 -10.13
C THR A 33 19.74 -7.55 -9.14
N LYS A 34 20.78 -7.74 -8.31
CA LYS A 34 21.26 -6.71 -7.38
C LYS A 34 21.76 -5.46 -8.11
N LEU A 35 22.50 -5.62 -9.21
CA LEU A 35 22.94 -4.49 -10.04
C LEU A 35 21.75 -3.70 -10.61
N LYS A 36 20.73 -4.39 -11.14
CA LYS A 36 19.49 -3.74 -11.60
C LYS A 36 18.78 -2.97 -10.50
N GLN A 37 18.70 -3.52 -9.28
CA GLN A 37 18.10 -2.82 -8.14
C GLN A 37 18.84 -1.54 -7.76
N LEU A 38 20.19 -1.55 -7.83
CA LEU A 38 21.00 -0.36 -7.58
C LEU A 38 20.75 0.72 -8.63
N ASP A 39 20.57 0.33 -9.90
CA ASP A 39 20.27 1.28 -10.98
C ASP A 39 18.84 1.83 -10.88
N ILE A 40 17.85 1.00 -10.55
CA ILE A 40 16.46 1.43 -10.30
C ILE A 40 16.38 2.39 -9.10
N LYS A 41 17.18 2.15 -8.05
CA LYS A 41 17.23 3.04 -6.89
C LYS A 41 17.73 4.43 -7.26
N LYS A 42 18.57 4.56 -8.29
CA LYS A 42 19.02 5.86 -8.81
C LYS A 42 18.01 6.53 -9.74
N SER A 43 17.13 5.76 -10.40
CA SER A 43 16.21 6.28 -11.42
C SER A 43 14.80 6.58 -10.92
N LYS A 44 14.46 6.24 -9.67
CA LYS A 44 13.18 6.67 -9.09
C LYS A 44 13.25 8.20 -8.89
N PRO A 45 12.31 8.99 -9.45
CA PRO A 45 12.23 10.39 -9.11
C PRO A 45 12.02 10.48 -7.60
N GLU A 46 12.92 11.19 -6.91
CA GLU A 46 12.77 11.47 -5.50
C GLU A 46 11.56 12.38 -5.35
N ILE A 47 10.39 11.79 -5.15
CA ILE A 47 9.18 12.54 -4.79
C ILE A 47 9.54 13.36 -3.56
N SER A 48 9.40 14.67 -3.68
CA SER A 48 9.73 15.61 -2.62
C SER A 48 8.91 15.28 -1.37
N ILE A 49 9.42 15.65 -0.20
CA ILE A 49 8.71 15.46 1.07
C ILE A 49 7.33 16.14 1.01
N SER A 50 7.26 17.32 0.39
CA SER A 50 6.02 18.06 0.16
C SER A 50 4.99 17.27 -0.66
N GLU A 51 5.40 16.68 -1.79
CA GLU A 51 4.50 15.87 -2.63
C GLU A 51 4.03 14.60 -1.91
N LYS A 52 4.89 13.97 -1.10
CA LYS A 52 4.47 12.84 -0.25
C LYS A 52 3.38 13.26 0.73
N HIS A 53 3.53 14.41 1.37
CA HIS A 53 2.49 14.96 2.25
C HIS A 53 1.21 15.31 1.50
N ALA A 54 1.31 15.89 0.30
CA ALA A 54 0.16 16.22 -0.52
C ALA A 54 -0.64 14.96 -0.89
N ILE A 55 0.03 13.89 -1.33
CA ILE A 55 -0.60 12.60 -1.65
C ILE A 55 -1.25 11.99 -0.40
N ALA A 56 -0.55 12.00 0.74
CA ALA A 56 -1.08 11.48 2.00
C ALA A 56 -2.34 12.25 2.46
N ASN A 57 -2.31 13.58 2.36
CA ASN A 57 -3.44 14.45 2.70
C ASN A 57 -4.62 14.26 1.74
N ALA A 58 -4.37 14.12 0.44
CA ALA A 58 -5.39 13.80 -0.55
C ALA A 58 -6.07 12.46 -0.22
N ASN A 59 -5.29 11.42 0.07
CA ASN A 59 -5.81 10.10 0.46
C ASN A 59 -6.62 10.16 1.76
N ARG A 60 -6.15 10.90 2.77
CA ARG A 60 -6.86 11.12 4.02
C ARG A 60 -8.20 11.82 3.78
N SER A 61 -8.21 12.89 3.01
CA SER A 61 -9.42 13.67 2.73
C SER A 61 -10.45 12.83 1.95
N ALA A 62 -10.02 12.05 0.96
CA ALA A 62 -10.87 11.14 0.20
C ALA A 62 -11.50 10.07 1.10
N LYS A 63 -10.73 9.47 2.02
CA LYS A 63 -11.25 8.49 3.00
C LYS A 63 -12.30 9.11 3.89
N VAL A 64 -12.05 10.29 4.44
CA VAL A 64 -13.00 11.01 5.30
C VAL A 64 -14.31 11.31 4.55
N LYS A 65 -14.22 11.80 3.30
CA LYS A 65 -15.39 12.04 2.44
C LYS A 65 -16.18 10.76 2.20
N ARG A 66 -15.52 9.65 1.87
CA ARG A 66 -16.19 8.35 1.64
C ARG A 66 -16.95 7.88 2.88
N THR A 67 -16.30 7.90 4.05
CA THR A 67 -16.94 7.52 5.31
C THR A 67 -18.09 8.46 5.67
N TRP A 68 -17.95 9.77 5.43
CA TRP A 68 -19.01 10.73 5.66
C TRP A 68 -20.24 10.47 4.79
N ASN A 69 -20.04 10.30 3.48
CA ASN A 69 -21.12 10.03 2.54
C ASN A 69 -21.84 8.73 2.87
N TYR A 70 -21.09 7.68 3.21
CA TYR A 70 -21.64 6.40 3.65
C TYR A 70 -22.54 6.55 4.88
N VAL A 71 -22.05 7.22 5.92
CA VAL A 71 -22.85 7.47 7.14
C VAL A 71 -24.08 8.34 6.84
N LYS A 72 -23.95 9.35 5.97
CA LYS A 72 -25.09 10.18 5.55
C LYS A 72 -26.16 9.39 4.79
N GLN A 73 -25.76 8.46 3.93
CA GLN A 73 -26.72 7.59 3.22
C GLN A 73 -27.52 6.75 4.21
N ILE A 74 -26.84 6.14 5.19
CA ILE A 74 -27.50 5.41 6.27
C ILE A 74 -28.44 6.32 7.06
N GLN A 75 -27.99 7.54 7.40
CA GLN A 75 -28.81 8.51 8.14
C GLN A 75 -30.11 8.85 7.41
N LYS A 76 -30.14 8.89 6.07
CA LYS A 76 -31.38 9.12 5.31
C LYS A 76 -32.43 8.05 5.59
N ASN A 77 -32.02 6.80 5.77
CA ASN A 77 -32.93 5.69 6.09
C ASN A 77 -33.31 5.65 7.58
N PHE A 78 -32.48 6.25 8.45
CA PHE A 78 -32.67 6.29 9.89
C PHE A 78 -32.61 7.73 10.41
N PRO A 79 -33.63 8.56 10.11
CA PRO A 79 -33.64 9.98 10.50
C PRO A 79 -33.61 10.18 12.03
N ASN A 80 -34.06 9.18 12.78
CA ASN A 80 -34.04 9.19 14.24
C ASN A 80 -32.64 9.01 14.84
N LEU A 81 -31.68 8.49 14.05
CA LEU A 81 -30.31 8.28 14.51
C LEU A 81 -29.41 9.45 14.13
N THR A 82 -28.60 9.88 15.08
CA THR A 82 -27.56 10.88 14.83
C THR A 82 -26.37 10.25 14.11
N ILE A 83 -25.63 11.08 13.36
CA ILE A 83 -24.40 10.68 12.68
C ILE A 83 -23.38 10.05 13.64
N LYS A 84 -23.32 10.55 14.88
CA LYS A 84 -22.42 10.05 15.93
C LYS A 84 -22.78 8.62 16.33
N GLU A 85 -24.06 8.34 16.51
CA GLU A 85 -24.56 7.01 16.85
C GLU A 85 -24.31 6.02 15.72
N ILE A 86 -24.58 6.40 14.47
CA ILE A 86 -24.30 5.55 13.29
C ILE A 86 -22.81 5.21 13.21
N ARG A 87 -21.92 6.18 13.47
CA ARG A 87 -20.46 5.93 13.53
C ARG A 87 -20.07 5.00 14.68
N SER A 88 -20.71 5.15 15.84
CA SER A 88 -20.48 4.26 16.99
C SER A 88 -20.88 2.82 16.63
N GLN A 89 -22.07 2.64 16.07
CA GLN A 89 -22.55 1.34 15.60
C GLN A 89 -21.65 0.75 14.52
N LEU A 90 -21.16 1.55 13.56
CA LEU A 90 -20.21 1.08 12.56
C LEU A 90 -18.93 0.49 13.19
N LYS A 91 -18.42 1.10 14.27
CA LYS A 91 -17.27 0.58 15.02
C LYS A 91 -17.60 -0.73 15.73
N VAL A 92 -18.76 -0.81 16.37
CA VAL A 92 -19.26 -2.03 17.05
C VAL A 92 -19.42 -3.17 16.04
N ARG A 93 -20.02 -2.90 14.88
CA ARG A 93 -20.14 -3.86 13.78
C ARG A 93 -18.79 -4.34 13.27
N ALA A 94 -17.80 -3.45 13.12
CA ALA A 94 -16.47 -3.83 12.68
C ALA A 94 -15.76 -4.79 13.66
N GLN A 95 -16.21 -4.86 14.91
CA GLN A 95 -15.76 -5.82 15.91
C GLN A 95 -16.55 -7.14 15.89
N GLY A 96 -17.49 -7.29 14.95
CA GLY A 96 -18.36 -8.47 14.83
C GLY A 96 -19.54 -8.50 15.80
N GLN A 97 -19.80 -7.41 16.52
CA GLN A 97 -20.91 -7.32 17.46
C GLN A 97 -22.21 -6.92 16.75
N LYS A 98 -23.35 -7.37 17.30
CA LYS A 98 -24.68 -7.01 16.78
C LYS A 98 -24.95 -5.52 16.97
N THR A 99 -25.54 -4.90 15.96
CA THR A 99 -25.90 -3.47 15.97
C THR A 99 -27.39 -3.29 15.73
N SER A 100 -27.91 -2.11 16.05
CA SER A 100 -29.33 -1.80 15.87
C SER A 100 -29.71 -1.61 14.39
N ILE A 101 -28.78 -1.12 13.57
CA ILE A 101 -28.98 -1.00 12.12
C ILE A 101 -28.84 -2.38 11.46
N PRO A 102 -29.81 -2.82 10.64
CA PRO A 102 -29.75 -4.11 9.94
C PRO A 102 -28.57 -4.24 8.98
N ASP A 103 -28.04 -5.47 8.82
CA ASP A 103 -26.92 -5.76 7.91
C ASP A 103 -27.20 -5.42 6.44
N ALA A 104 -28.46 -5.53 6.00
CA ALA A 104 -28.84 -5.15 4.64
C ALA A 104 -28.50 -3.68 4.33
N ILE A 105 -28.71 -2.77 5.29
CA ILE A 105 -28.40 -1.35 5.15
C ILE A 105 -26.89 -1.10 5.18
N TRP A 106 -26.15 -1.87 5.98
CA TRP A 106 -24.68 -1.76 6.00
C TRP A 106 -24.07 -2.19 4.65
N GLN A 107 -24.64 -3.18 3.98
CA GLN A 107 -24.18 -3.62 2.65
C GLN A 107 -24.66 -2.68 1.54
N ASN A 108 -25.90 -2.21 1.63
CA ASN A 108 -26.48 -1.25 0.70
C ASN A 108 -27.14 -0.08 1.47
N PRO A 109 -26.39 1.02 1.70
CA PRO A 109 -26.89 2.15 2.48
C PRO A 109 -27.87 3.05 1.71
N SER A 110 -28.05 2.82 0.41
CA SER A 110 -29.03 3.49 -0.44
C SER A 110 -29.81 2.42 -1.21
N PRO A 111 -30.72 1.70 -0.53
CA PRO A 111 -31.57 0.71 -1.15
C PRO A 111 -32.48 1.30 -2.24
#